data_AF-A0A7S0DPA6-F1
#
_entry.id   AF-A0A7S0DPA6-F1
#
_cell.length_a   1.000
_cell.length_b   1.000
_cell.length_c   1.000
_cell.angle_alpha   90.00
_cell.angle_beta   90.00
_cell.angle_gamma   90.00
#
_symmetry.space_group_name_H-M   'P 1'
#
loop_
_entity.id
_entity.type
_entity.pdbx_description
1 polymer ?
#
loop_
_entity_poly.entity_id
_entity_poly.type
_entity_poly.pdbx_seq_one_letter_code
_entity_poly.pdbx_strand_id
1 'polypeptide(L)'
;NASSSAEELRKIVRKLPQHNQELLGYLCEFLKELSENHEITRMHTQNIALVFAPNILRPEIDDPMEALQHAQKKINALGNVIDNVYEIFGLKKKDEVVDFL
;
A
#
# COMPACT_ATOMS: atom_id res chain seq x y z
N ASN A 1 -1.65 19.18 -2.35
CA ASN A 1 -0.71 18.61 -3.34
C ASN A 1 -0.66 17.07 -3.36
N ALA A 2 -1.60 16.33 -2.72
CA ALA A 2 -1.58 14.87 -2.68
C ALA A 2 -1.97 14.18 -4.02
N SER A 3 -2.88 14.77 -4.79
CA SER A 3 -3.41 14.18 -6.04
C SER A 3 -2.36 13.96 -7.15
N SER A 4 -1.22 14.68 -7.12
CA SER A 4 -0.14 14.44 -8.09
C SER A 4 0.60 13.12 -7.84
N SER A 5 0.73 12.71 -6.57
CA SER A 5 1.50 11.51 -6.21
C SER A 5 0.67 10.24 -6.40
N ALA A 6 -0.62 10.27 -6.11
CA ALA A 6 -1.51 9.14 -6.30
C ALA A 6 -1.68 8.78 -7.80
N GLU A 7 -1.80 9.76 -8.68
CA GLU A 7 -1.91 9.52 -10.13
C GLU A 7 -0.61 8.95 -10.73
N GLU A 8 0.56 9.39 -10.25
CA GLU A 8 1.84 8.79 -10.63
C GLU A 8 1.94 7.32 -10.18
N LEU A 9 1.54 7.03 -8.93
CA LEU A 9 1.49 5.66 -8.41
C LEU A 9 0.51 4.78 -9.19
N ARG A 10 -0.67 5.32 -9.55
CA ARG A 10 -1.65 4.64 -10.41
C ARG A 10 -1.04 4.23 -11.76
N LYS A 11 -0.26 5.12 -12.39
CA LYS A 11 0.45 4.80 -13.64
C LYS A 11 1.50 3.70 -13.45
N ILE A 12 2.17 3.64 -12.31
CA ILE A 12 3.15 2.59 -12.00
C ILE A 12 2.44 1.26 -11.75
N VAL A 13 1.41 1.24 -10.91
CA VAL A 13 0.62 0.03 -10.59
C VAL A 13 0.04 -0.60 -11.86
N ARG A 14 -0.46 0.22 -12.80
CA ARG A 14 -0.98 -0.25 -14.09
C ARG A 14 0.03 -0.98 -14.98
N LYS A 15 1.33 -0.90 -14.68
CA LYS A 15 2.39 -1.64 -15.39
C LYS A 15 2.59 -3.06 -14.85
N LEU A 16 2.04 -3.38 -13.68
CA LEU A 16 2.12 -4.72 -13.11
C LEU A 16 1.25 -5.70 -13.92
N PRO A 17 1.56 -7.01 -13.92
CA PRO A 17 0.64 -8.00 -14.45
C PRO A 17 -0.73 -7.90 -13.76
N GLN A 18 -1.82 -8.17 -14.49
CA GLN A 18 -3.20 -7.96 -13.98
C GLN A 18 -3.44 -8.63 -12.62
N HIS A 19 -3.04 -9.90 -12.47
CA HIS A 19 -3.21 -10.64 -11.21
C HIS A 19 -2.46 -9.99 -10.04
N ASN A 20 -1.29 -9.40 -10.29
CA ASN A 20 -0.54 -8.67 -9.28
C ASN A 20 -1.21 -7.35 -8.91
N GLN A 21 -1.88 -6.68 -9.85
CA GLN A 21 -2.66 -5.46 -9.56
C GLN A 21 -3.84 -5.79 -8.65
N GLU A 22 -4.59 -6.85 -8.97
CA GLU A 22 -5.76 -7.30 -8.19
C GLU A 22 -5.35 -7.71 -6.78
N LEU A 23 -4.29 -8.52 -6.65
CA LEU A 23 -3.76 -8.95 -5.36
C LEU A 23 -3.25 -7.76 -4.51
N LEU A 24 -2.49 -6.86 -5.13
CA LEU A 24 -1.96 -5.68 -4.43
C LEU A 24 -3.09 -4.76 -3.98
N GLY A 25 -4.11 -4.56 -4.81
CA GLY A 25 -5.30 -3.77 -4.48
C GLY A 25 -6.04 -4.35 -3.28
N TYR A 26 -6.34 -5.65 -3.30
CA TYR A 26 -7.00 -6.34 -2.19
C TYR A 26 -6.19 -6.26 -0.89
N LEU A 27 -4.88 -6.52 -0.96
CA LEU A 27 -4.01 -6.43 0.20
C LEU A 27 -3.96 -4.99 0.76
N CYS A 28 -3.76 -3.99 -0.10
CA CYS A 28 -3.68 -2.59 0.34
C CYS A 28 -5.02 -2.06 0.87
N GLU A 29 -6.16 -2.56 0.36
CA GLU A 29 -7.49 -2.24 0.92
C GLU A 29 -7.59 -2.76 2.36
N PHE A 30 -7.26 -4.02 2.61
CA PHE A 30 -7.22 -4.59 3.96
C PHE A 30 -6.26 -3.84 4.89
N LEU A 31 -5.06 -3.51 4.40
CA LEU A 31 -4.08 -2.75 5.20
C LEU A 31 -4.55 -1.32 5.50
N LYS A 32 -5.34 -0.72 4.61
CA LYS A 32 -5.97 0.58 4.85
C LYS A 32 -6.98 0.47 5.98
N GLU A 33 -7.89 -0.51 5.93
CA GLU A 33 -8.86 -0.78 7.00
C GLU A 33 -8.15 -1.05 8.35
N LEU A 34 -7.08 -1.85 8.35
CA LEU A 34 -6.26 -2.12 9.53
C LEU A 34 -5.67 -0.83 10.13
N SER A 35 -5.21 0.08 9.28
CA SER A 35 -4.65 1.37 9.66
C SER A 35 -5.69 2.39 10.15
N GLU A 36 -6.91 2.35 9.62
CA GLU A 36 -8.00 3.22 10.06
C GLU A 36 -8.44 2.85 11.49
N ASN A 37 -8.29 1.57 11.88
CA ASN A 37 -8.54 1.05 13.22
C ASN A 37 -7.33 1.13 14.18
N HIS A 38 -6.35 2.01 13.91
CA HIS A 38 -5.10 2.10 14.68
C HIS A 38 -5.28 2.40 16.17
N GLU A 39 -6.40 2.95 16.61
CA GLU A 39 -6.71 3.14 18.04
C GLU A 39 -6.70 1.80 18.82
N ILE A 40 -7.14 0.73 18.15
CA ILE A 40 -7.16 -0.64 18.68
C ILE A 40 -5.93 -1.41 18.22
N THR A 41 -5.65 -1.41 16.91
CA THR A 41 -4.57 -2.24 16.32
C THR A 41 -3.18 -1.73 16.70
N ARG A 42 -3.07 -0.46 17.11
CA ARG A 42 -1.81 0.26 17.37
C ARG A 42 -0.90 0.36 16.14
N MET A 43 -1.44 0.13 14.96
CA MET A 43 -0.70 0.09 13.70
C MET A 43 -1.11 1.24 12.79
N HIS A 44 -0.31 2.32 12.77
CA HIS A 44 -0.45 3.37 11.75
C HIS A 44 0.09 2.90 10.40
N THR A 45 -0.33 3.54 9.30
CA THR A 45 0.13 3.22 7.93
C THR A 45 1.65 3.09 7.83
N GLN A 46 2.40 3.98 8.49
CA GLN A 46 3.87 3.93 8.46
C GLN A 46 4.45 2.66 9.09
N ASN A 47 3.88 2.19 10.20
CA ASN A 47 4.33 0.96 10.88
C ASN A 47 4.00 -0.27 10.03
N ILE A 48 2.84 -0.26 9.37
CA ILE A 48 2.44 -1.31 8.42
C ILE A 48 3.41 -1.31 7.24
N ALA A 49 3.67 -0.16 6.63
CA ALA A 49 4.56 -0.06 5.48
C ALA A 49 5.99 -0.52 5.80
N LEU A 50 6.49 -0.24 7.01
CA LEU A 50 7.80 -0.71 7.47
C LEU A 50 7.93 -2.24 7.42
N VAL A 51 6.87 -2.96 7.79
CA VAL A 51 6.85 -4.43 7.85
C VAL A 51 6.58 -5.04 6.46
N PHE A 52 5.69 -4.44 5.68
CA PHE A 52 5.25 -5.01 4.41
C PHE A 52 6.11 -4.60 3.21
N ALA A 53 6.77 -3.43 3.21
CA ALA A 53 7.57 -2.97 2.08
C ALA A 53 8.71 -3.92 1.67
N PRO A 54 9.46 -4.55 2.60
CA PRO A 54 10.49 -5.54 2.23
C PRO A 54 9.93 -6.78 1.53
N ASN A 55 8.68 -7.15 1.84
CA ASN A 55 8.04 -8.35 1.31
C ASN A 55 7.38 -8.10 -0.06
N ILE A 56 6.90 -6.87 -0.29
CA ILE A 56 6.18 -6.48 -1.52
C ILE A 56 7.15 -5.90 -2.57
N LEU A 57 8.10 -5.06 -2.16
CA LEU A 57 8.99 -4.31 -3.05
C LEU A 57 10.41 -4.89 -3.01
N ARG A 58 10.56 -6.12 -3.53
CA ARG A 58 11.85 -6.80 -3.62
C ARG A 58 12.65 -6.32 -4.84
N PRO A 59 13.90 -5.89 -4.67
CA PRO A 59 14.77 -5.58 -5.80
C PRO A 59 15.10 -6.86 -6.58
N GLU A 60 15.40 -6.73 -7.88
CA GLU A 60 15.88 -7.86 -8.69
C GLU A 60 17.30 -8.30 -8.30
N ILE A 61 18.08 -7.38 -7.72
CA ILE A 61 19.46 -7.61 -7.27
C ILE A 61 19.49 -7.48 -5.74
N ASP A 62 19.92 -8.54 -5.07
CA ASP A 62 20.12 -8.56 -3.61
C ASP A 62 21.47 -7.93 -3.23
N ASP A 63 21.69 -6.66 -3.60
CA ASP A 63 22.78 -5.86 -3.01
C ASP A 63 22.31 -5.25 -1.69
N PRO A 64 22.93 -5.62 -0.54
CA PRO A 64 22.60 -5.04 0.76
C PRO A 64 22.69 -3.51 0.80
N MET A 65 23.61 -2.91 0.03
CA MET A 65 23.80 -1.46 0.01
C MET A 65 22.66 -0.75 -0.71
N GLU A 66 22.26 -1.23 -1.90
CA GLU A 66 21.09 -0.71 -2.61
C GLU A 66 19.79 -0.93 -1.82
N ALA A 67 19.66 -2.10 -1.18
CA ALA A 67 18.51 -2.41 -0.33
C ALA A 67 18.34 -1.39 0.79
N LEU A 68 19.44 -0.99 1.44
CA LEU A 68 19.47 0.02 2.50
C LEU A 68 19.19 1.42 1.94
N GLN A 69 19.81 1.81 0.83
CA GLN A 69 19.63 3.12 0.21
C GLN A 69 18.18 3.38 -0.23
N HIS A 70 17.49 2.32 -0.67
CA HIS A 70 16.12 2.43 -1.16
C HIS A 70 15.06 2.08 -0.11
N ALA A 71 15.44 1.64 1.10
CA ALA A 71 14.51 1.20 2.14
C ALA A 71 13.44 2.26 2.46
N GLN A 72 13.85 3.50 2.75
CA GLN A 72 12.91 4.57 3.11
C GLN A 72 11.97 4.92 1.94
N LYS A 73 12.47 4.92 0.71
CA LYS A 73 11.67 5.18 -0.48
C LYS A 73 10.61 4.10 -0.68
N LYS A 74 10.99 2.82 -0.50
CA LYS A 74 10.07 1.67 -0.57
C LYS A 74 8.97 1.75 0.48
N ILE A 75 9.33 2.07 1.72
CA ILE A 75 8.38 2.24 2.83
C ILE A 75 7.39 3.37 2.51
N ASN A 76 7.90 4.55 2.13
CA ASN A 76 7.03 5.69 1.83
C ASN A 76 6.15 5.44 0.60
N ALA A 77 6.67 4.78 -0.44
CA ALA A 77 5.90 4.41 -1.61
C ALA A 77 4.74 3.48 -1.24
N LEU A 78 5.00 2.43 -0.45
CA LEU A 78 3.95 1.53 -0.01
C LEU A 78 2.94 2.23 0.91
N GLY A 79 3.40 3.08 1.83
CA GLY A 79 2.52 3.88 2.69
C GLY A 79 1.57 4.76 1.87
N ASN A 80 2.08 5.44 0.85
CA ASN A 80 1.25 6.24 -0.06
C ASN A 80 0.26 5.39 -0.86
N VAL A 81 0.63 4.16 -1.26
CA VAL A 81 -0.28 3.23 -1.94
C VAL A 81 -1.42 2.80 -1.01
N ILE A 82 -1.11 2.47 0.24
CA ILE A 82 -2.11 2.12 1.26
C ILE A 82 -3.04 3.30 1.52
N ASP A 83 -2.49 4.50 1.77
CA ASP A 83 -3.29 5.66 2.15
C ASP A 83 -4.24 6.13 1.04
N ASN A 84 -3.86 5.94 -0.23
CA ASN A 84 -4.62 6.37 -1.40
C ASN A 84 -5.16 5.19 -2.23
N VAL A 85 -5.36 4.02 -1.60
CA VAL A 85 -5.73 2.78 -2.31
C VAL A 85 -6.99 2.92 -3.17
N TYR A 86 -8.01 3.62 -2.67
CA TYR A 86 -9.26 3.85 -3.40
C TYR A 86 -9.05 4.68 -4.67
N GLU A 87 -8.22 5.72 -4.61
CA GLU A 87 -7.89 6.54 -5.78
C GLU A 87 -7.00 5.77 -6.76
N ILE A 88 -5.96 5.09 -6.27
CA ILE A 88 -4.97 4.39 -7.10
C ILE A 88 -5.60 3.23 -7.85
N PHE A 89 -6.41 2.41 -7.18
CA PHE A 89 -7.03 1.22 -7.77
C PHE A 89 -8.45 1.46 -8.29
N GLY A 90 -9.07 2.61 -7.99
CA GLY A 90 -10.45 2.90 -8.38
C GLY A 90 -11.47 2.06 -7.61
N LEU A 91 -11.12 1.68 -6.39
CA LEU A 91 -11.97 0.89 -5.51
C LEU A 91 -13.02 1.78 -4.85
N LYS A 92 -14.16 1.18 -4.52
CA LYS A 92 -15.16 1.81 -3.64
C LYS A 92 -14.93 1.29 -2.24
N LYS A 93 -14.91 2.18 -1.26
CA LYS A 93 -14.94 1.78 0.15
C LYS A 93 -16.18 0.90 0.34
N LYS A 94 -16.02 -0.28 0.93
CA LYS A 94 -17.16 -1.12 1.28
C LYS A 94 -18.03 -0.28 2.21
N ASP A 95 -19.27 -0.05 1.81
CA ASP A 95 -20.24 0.59 2.70
C ASP A 95 -20.28 -0.23 3.99
N GLU A 96 -20.28 0.44 5.15
CA GLU A 96 -20.50 -0.20 6.46
C GLU A 96 -21.92 -0.78 6.48
N VAL A 97 -22.14 -1.90 5.80
CA VAL A 97 -23.24 -2.77 6.14
C VAL A 97 -22.81 -3.39 7.46
N VAL A 98 -23.43 -2.88 8.52
CA VAL A 98 -23.44 -3.46 9.85
C VAL A 98 -23.80 -4.94 9.67
N ASP A 99 -22.79 -5.80 9.65
CA ASP A 99 -23.01 -7.22 9.82
C ASP A 99 -23.49 -7.39 11.26
N PHE A 100 -24.82 -7.48 11.39
CA PHE A 100 -25.51 -8.03 12.53
C PHE A 100 -24.97 -9.45 12.77
N LEU A 101 -23.96 -9.55 13.63
CA LEU A 101 -23.66 -10.73 14.43
C LEU A 101 -23.93 -10.40 15.90
#